data_AF-A0A536H1G5-F1
#
_entry.id   AF-A0A536H1G5-F1
#
_cell.length_a   1.000
_cell.length_b   1.000
_cell.length_c   1.000
_cell.angle_alpha   90.00
_cell.angle_beta   90.00
_cell.angle_gamma   90.00
#
_symmetry.space_group_name_H-M   'P 1'
#
loop_
_entity.id
_entity.type
_entity.pdbx_description
1 polymer ?
#
loop_
_entity_poly.entity_id
_entity_poly.type
_entity_poly.pdbx_seq_one_letter_code
_entity_poly.pdbx_strand_id
1 'polypeptide(L)' 'MIEEPQKRTVEVSFVGAPPVQQIARAAGVSQVEIVDGRHLRCVVYGSFQPFLEALHGHEVINLKSSDLIQEG' A
#
# COMPACT_ATOMS: atom_id res chain seq x y z
N MET A 1 12.04 -5.33 -23.98
CA MET A 1 12.47 -5.54 -22.59
C MET A 1 11.29 -5.07 -21.73
N ILE A 2 10.59 -5.97 -21.05
CA ILE A 2 9.47 -5.56 -20.19
C ILE A 2 10.12 -5.18 -18.87
N GLU A 3 10.21 -3.89 -18.59
CA GLU A 3 10.65 -3.41 -17.28
C GLU A 3 9.70 -3.95 -16.22
N GLU A 4 10.22 -4.73 -15.27
CA GLU A 4 9.41 -5.19 -14.15
C GLU A 4 8.98 -3.96 -13.34
N PRO A 5 7.68 -3.77 -13.08
CA PRO A 5 7.21 -2.59 -12.38
C PRO A 5 7.84 -2.54 -10.99
N GLN A 6 8.38 -1.37 -10.63
CA GLN A 6 8.99 -1.12 -9.32
C GLN A 6 8.04 -1.55 -8.21
N LYS A 7 8.53 -2.41 -7.32
CA LYS A 7 7.77 -2.94 -6.17
C LYS A 7 8.18 -2.14 -4.93
N ARG A 8 7.20 -1.57 -4.24
CA ARG A 8 7.43 -0.92 -2.94
C ARG A 8 6.57 -1.56 -1.87
N THR A 9 7.17 -1.78 -0.71
CA THR A 9 6.40 -2.03 0.51
C THR A 9 5.91 -0.70 1.04
N VAL A 10 4.63 -0.66 1.37
CA VAL A 10 3.98 0.53 1.93
C VAL A 10 3.37 0.18 3.27
N GLU A 11 3.71 0.97 4.27
CA GLU A 11 3.17 0.88 5.62
C GLU A 11 2.37 2.15 5.92
N VAL A 12 1.12 1.98 6.34
CA VAL A 12 0.20 3.08 6.62
C VAL A 12 -0.43 2.90 7.99
N SER A 13 -0.40 3.97 8.79
CA SER A 13 -1.12 4.06 10.06
C SER A 13 -2.39 4.89 9.87
N PHE A 14 -3.52 4.42 10.37
CA PHE A 14 -4.81 5.12 10.31
C PHE A 14 -5.27 5.57 11.70
N VAL A 15 -6.04 6.66 11.76
CA VAL A 15 -6.73 7.06 13.00
C VAL A 15 -7.79 6.04 13.40
N GLY A 16 -8.54 5.55 12.41
CA GLY A 16 -9.58 4.54 12.54
C GLY A 16 -9.22 3.20 11.90
N ALA A 17 -10.25 2.42 11.57
CA ALA A 17 -10.06 1.15 10.88
C ALA A 17 -9.55 1.37 9.44
N PRO A 18 -8.54 0.61 8.97
CA PRO A 18 -8.01 0.76 7.61
C PRO A 18 -9.03 0.29 6.55
N PRO A 19 -9.10 0.93 5.36
CA PRO A 19 -9.98 0.54 4.25
C PRO A 19 -9.43 -0.66 3.46
N VAL A 20 -9.25 -1.79 4.14
CA VAL A 20 -8.54 -2.98 3.61
C VAL A 20 -9.14 -3.49 2.31
N GLN A 21 -10.48 -3.55 2.22
CA GLN A 21 -11.15 -4.02 1.02
C GLN A 21 -10.99 -3.08 -0.17
N GLN A 22 -10.92 -1.76 0.06
CA GLN A 22 -10.70 -0.79 -1.02
C GLN A 22 -9.25 -0.89 -1.52
N ILE A 23 -8.29 -0.94 -0.59
CA ILE A 23 -6.87 -1.05 -0.90
C ILE A 23 -6.57 -2.36 -1.64
N ALA A 24 -7.14 -3.50 -1.21
CA ALA A 24 -6.93 -4.79 -1.87
C ALA A 24 -7.53 -4.88 -3.29
N ARG A 25 -8.44 -3.97 -3.65
CA ARG A 25 -9.03 -3.87 -4.99
C ARG A 25 -8.32 -2.84 -5.88
N ALA A 26 -7.43 -2.03 -5.33
CA ALA A 26 -6.69 -1.03 -6.08
C ALA A 26 -5.74 -1.70 -7.08
N ALA A 27 -5.71 -1.17 -8.30
CA ALA A 27 -4.83 -1.68 -9.34
C ALA A 27 -3.37 -1.55 -8.92
N GLY A 28 -2.59 -2.62 -9.08
CA GLY A 28 -1.19 -2.64 -8.68
C GLY A 28 -0.98 -2.67 -7.16
N VAL A 29 -1.94 -3.16 -6.37
CA VAL A 29 -1.76 -3.42 -4.93
C VAL A 29 -1.90 -4.91 -4.64
N SER A 30 -1.01 -5.46 -3.81
CA SER A 30 -1.07 -6.84 -3.33
C SER A 30 -0.58 -6.95 -1.88
N GLN A 31 -0.60 -8.18 -1.32
CA GLN A 31 -0.08 -8.49 0.01
C GLN A 31 -0.59 -7.54 1.10
N VAL A 32 -1.90 -7.27 1.08
CA VAL A 32 -2.53 -6.37 2.04
C VAL A 32 -2.74 -7.09 3.37
N GLU A 33 -2.08 -6.60 4.40
CA GLU A 33 -2.09 -7.15 5.75
C GLU A 33 -2.44 -6.06 6.77
N ILE A 34 -3.20 -6.42 7.79
CA ILE A 34 -3.49 -5.55 8.93
C ILE A 34 -2.54 -5.90 10.07
N VAL A 35 -1.89 -4.89 10.63
CA VAL A 35 -1.00 -4.98 11.78
C VAL A 35 -1.63 -4.17 12.93
N ASP A 36 -1.75 -4.75 14.11
CA ASP A 36 -2.29 -4.09 15.33
C ASP A 36 -3.65 -3.38 15.16
N GLY A 37 -4.47 -3.81 14.19
CA GLY A 37 -5.84 -3.30 13.95
C GLY A 37 -5.95 -1.88 13.36
N ARG A 38 -4.86 -1.11 13.29
CA ARG A 38 -4.82 0.27 12.75
C ARG A 38 -3.67 0.53 11.78
N HIS A 39 -2.75 -0.42 11.66
CA HIS A 39 -1.67 -0.36 10.69
C HIS A 39 -1.99 -1.29 9.54
N LEU A 40 -1.64 -0.88 8.33
CA LEU A 40 -1.76 -1.67 7.13
C LEU A 40 -0.41 -1.73 6.44
N ARG A 41 -0.02 -2.94 6.04
CA ARG A 41 1.12 -3.18 5.16
C ARG A 41 0.62 -3.70 3.83
N CYS A 42 1.13 -3.17 2.73
CA CYS A 42 0.85 -3.71 1.40
C CYS A 42 2.04 -3.55 0.47
N VAL A 43 1.98 -4.21 -0.69
CA VAL A 43 2.93 -4.01 -1.78
C VAL A 43 2.25 -3.28 -2.92
N VAL A 44 2.89 -2.22 -3.40
CA VAL A 44 2.46 -1.42 -4.56
C VAL A 44 3.41 -1.69 -5.73
N TYR A 45 2.84 -1.94 -6.91
CA TYR A 45 3.53 -2.19 -8.16
C TYR A 45 3.29 -1.01 -9.11
N GLY A 46 4.37 -0.36 -9.55
CA GLY A 46 4.28 0.76 -10.47
C GLY A 46 3.79 2.04 -9.77
N SER A 47 2.68 2.61 -10.25
CA SER A 47 2.17 3.90 -9.77
C SER A 47 1.44 3.78 -8.43
N PHE A 48 1.64 4.78 -7.57
CA PHE A 48 0.91 4.91 -6.31
C PHE A 48 -0.50 5.47 -6.46
N GLN A 49 -0.87 5.98 -7.63
CA GLN A 49 -2.15 6.68 -7.80
C GLN A 49 -3.37 5.83 -7.39
N PRO A 50 -3.55 4.57 -7.86
CA PRO A 50 -4.71 3.75 -7.49
C PRO A 50 -4.74 3.46 -5.98
N PHE A 51 -3.56 3.34 -5.37
CA PHE A 51 -3.42 3.15 -3.93
C PHE A 51 -3.86 4.41 -3.17
N LEU A 52 -3.40 5.61 -3.56
CA LEU A 52 -3.79 6.86 -2.93
C LEU A 52 -5.29 7.15 -3.09
N GLU A 53 -5.87 6.79 -4.23
CA GLU A 53 -7.32 6.87 -4.45
C GLU A 53 -8.09 5.96 -3.48
N ALA A 54 -7.57 4.76 -3.18
CA ALA A 54 -8.18 3.86 -2.19
C ALA A 54 -8.06 4.35 -0.74
N LEU A 55 -7.14 5.28 -0.45
CA LEU A 55 -7.05 5.96 0.85
C LEU A 55 -8.02 7.14 0.98
N HIS A 56 -8.62 7.59 -0.12
CA HIS A 56 -9.49 8.75 -0.12
C HIS A 56 -10.63 8.60 0.91
N GLY A 57 -10.89 9.67 1.66
CA GLY A 57 -11.87 9.69 2.75
C GLY A 57 -11.43 9.01 4.04
N HIS A 58 -10.21 8.49 4.13
CA HIS A 58 -9.65 7.91 5.36
C HIS A 58 -8.49 8.75 5.88
N GLU A 59 -8.50 9.01 7.19
CA GLU A 59 -7.44 9.80 7.83
C GLU A 59 -6.21 8.93 8.10
N VAL A 60 -5.08 9.35 7.54
CA VAL A 60 -3.78 8.69 7.62
C VAL A 60 -2.87 9.47 8.56
N ILE A 61 -2.32 8.77 9.56
CA ILE A 61 -1.36 9.33 10.54
C ILE A 61 0.06 9.32 9.98
N ASN A 62 0.43 8.24 9.32
CA ASN A 62 1.78 8.03 8.80
C ASN A 62 1.72 7.14 7.56
N LEU A 63 2.53 7.46 6.56
CA LEU A 63 2.70 6.68 5.33
C LEU A 63 4.19 6.57 5.05
N LYS A 64 4.69 5.34 4.97
CA LYS A 64 6.07 5.04 4.63
C LYS A 64 6.11 4.11 3.44
N SER A 65 6.96 4.42 2.47
CA SER A 65 7.27 3.54 1.35
C SER A 65 8.75 3.20 1.37
N SER A 66 9.06 1.92 1.24
CA SER A 66 10.41 1.42 1.07
C SER A 66 10.49 0.61 -0.21
N ASP A 67 11.54 0.82 -1.00
CA ASP A 67 11.79 -0.01 -2.17
C ASP A 67 11.94 -1.46 -1.71
N LEU A 68 11.21 -2.36 -2.35
CA LEU A 68 11.43 -3.78 -2.19
C LEU A 68 12.70 -4.07 -2.99
N ILE A 69 13.87 -3.85 -2.38
CA ILE A 69 15.15 -4.19 -2.99
C ILE A 69 15.06 -5.69 -3.29
N GLN A 70 14.96 -6.02 -4.57
CA GLN A 70 15.13 -7.40 -5.00
C GLN A 70 16.61 -7.69 -4.78
N GLU A 71 16.92 -8.40 -3.70
CA GLU A 71 18.21 -9.08 -3.57
C GLU A 71 18.35 -9.96 -4.81
N GLY A 72 19.23 -9.54 -5.73
CA GLY A 72 19.53 -10.25 -6.97
C GLY A 72 20.36 -11.49 -6.74
#